data_AF-A0A1G4WQ00-F1
#
_entry.id   AF-A0A1G4WQ00-F1
#
_cell.length_a   1.000
_cell.length_b   1.000
_cell.length_c   1.000
_cell.angle_alpha   90.00
_cell.angle_beta   90.00
_cell.angle_gamma   90.00
#
_symmetry.space_group_name_H-M   'P 1'
#
loop_
_entity.id
_entity.type
_entity.pdbx_description
1 polymer ?
#
loop_
_entity_poly.entity_id
_entity_poly.type
_entity_poly.pdbx_seq_one_letter_code
_entity_poly.pdbx_strand_id
1 'polypeptide(L)'
;MVTQVSGTPMVTTTVTVAACRQSNAMLQVACLELKGAGAAPLCVSSEGPAAAQVFFAPYRPGATYVASGRGCAVAGSPTVSVCNAVGPVTVTL
;
A
#
# COMPACT_ATOMS: atom_id res chain seq x y z
N MET A 1 0.40 -10.50 -1.66
CA MET A 1 0.76 -11.73 -2.42
C MET A 1 2.27 -11.93 -2.36
N VAL A 2 2.78 -13.10 -2.72
CA VAL A 2 4.23 -13.36 -2.86
C VAL A 2 4.67 -13.08 -4.30
N THR A 3 5.83 -12.44 -4.48
CA THR A 3 6.45 -12.15 -5.79
C THR A 3 7.95 -12.47 -5.76
N GLN A 4 8.58 -12.58 -6.93
CA GLN A 4 10.02 -12.80 -7.07
C GLN A 4 10.70 -11.50 -7.51
N VAL A 5 11.65 -11.01 -6.72
CA VAL A 5 12.50 -9.86 -7.07
C VAL A 5 13.92 -10.35 -7.17
N SER A 6 14.46 -10.40 -8.38
CA SER A 6 15.82 -10.92 -8.65
C SER A 6 16.08 -12.30 -8.03
N GLY A 7 15.08 -13.20 -8.08
CA GLY A 7 15.15 -14.55 -7.51
C GLY A 7 14.90 -14.65 -6.00
N THR A 8 14.59 -13.53 -5.33
CA THR A 8 14.24 -13.52 -3.90
C THR A 8 12.73 -13.44 -3.71
N PRO A 9 12.09 -14.37 -2.97
CA PRO A 9 10.68 -14.29 -2.66
C PRO A 9 10.42 -13.13 -1.67
N MET A 10 9.49 -12.26 -2.03
CA MET A 10 9.08 -11.11 -1.23
C MET A 10 7.56 -11.03 -1.14
N VAL A 11 7.04 -10.49 -0.04
CA VAL A 11 5.61 -10.15 0.04
C VAL A 11 5.42 -8.73 -0.47
N THR A 12 4.46 -8.54 -1.35
CA THR A 12 4.13 -7.22 -1.89
C THR A 12 2.68 -6.86 -1.66
N THR A 13 2.48 -5.56 -1.43
CA THR A 13 1.17 -4.90 -1.51
C THR A 13 1.33 -3.59 -2.27
N THR A 14 0.27 -3.23 -3.00
CA THR A 14 0.22 -2.06 -3.85
C THR A 14 -1.05 -1.28 -3.52
N VAL A 15 -0.92 0.04 -3.42
CA VAL A 15 -2.04 0.97 -3.29
C VAL A 15 -2.04 1.87 -4.50
N THR A 16 -3.20 1.98 -5.13
CA THR A 16 -3.45 2.90 -6.24
C THR A 16 -4.70 3.72 -5.94
N VAL A 17 -4.65 4.99 -6.30
CA VAL A 17 -5.84 5.84 -6.31
C VAL A 17 -6.50 5.71 -7.68
N ALA A 18 -7.72 5.17 -7.71
CA ALA A 18 -8.52 5.16 -8.93
C ALA A 18 -9.00 6.58 -9.27
N ALA A 19 -8.99 6.93 -10.56
CA ALA A 19 -9.54 8.18 -11.02
C ALA A 19 -11.08 8.12 -10.94
N CYS A 20 -11.67 8.81 -9.96
CA CYS A 20 -13.11 8.93 -9.80
C CYS A 20 -13.52 10.39 -9.89
N ARG A 21 -14.56 10.73 -10.68
CA ARG A 21 -15.18 12.07 -10.70
C ARG A 21 -14.19 13.25 -10.90
N GLN A 22 -13.33 13.18 -11.92
CA GLN A 22 -12.32 14.22 -12.21
C GLN A 22 -11.34 14.50 -11.05
N SER A 23 -11.08 13.52 -10.19
CA SER A 23 -10.07 13.64 -9.13
C SER A 23 -8.66 13.41 -9.68
N ASN A 24 -7.70 14.23 -9.27
CA ASN A 24 -6.28 13.99 -9.54
C ASN A 24 -5.63 13.32 -8.34
N ALA A 25 -4.96 12.19 -8.56
CA ALA A 25 -4.21 11.51 -7.50
C ALA A 25 -3.09 12.42 -6.98
N MET A 26 -2.93 12.46 -5.66
CA MET A 26 -2.02 13.37 -4.97
C MET A 26 -0.94 12.59 -4.22
N LEU A 27 -1.36 11.68 -3.34
CA LEU A 27 -0.48 10.88 -2.49
C LEU A 27 -1.04 9.49 -2.29
N GLN A 28 -0.17 8.50 -2.28
CA GLN A 28 -0.50 7.10 -2.10
C GLN A 28 0.50 6.52 -1.13
N VAL A 29 0.05 5.73 -0.16
CA VAL A 29 0.90 5.07 0.83
C VAL A 29 0.47 3.62 0.95
N ALA A 30 1.43 2.71 0.80
CA ALA A 30 1.26 1.27 0.97
C ALA A 30 2.13 0.81 2.14
N CYS A 31 1.52 0.12 3.09
CA CYS A 31 2.18 -0.40 4.28
C CYS A 31 1.99 -1.91 4.38
N LEU A 32 3.03 -2.61 4.82
CA LEU A 32 3.00 -4.04 5.11
C LEU A 32 3.62 -4.32 6.47
N GLU A 33 2.94 -5.14 7.26
CA GLU A 33 3.39 -5.60 8.57
C GLU A 33 3.38 -7.12 8.64
N LEU A 34 4.36 -7.69 9.35
CA LEU A 34 4.35 -9.08 9.77
C LEU A 34 3.70 -9.18 11.15
N LYS A 35 2.51 -9.79 11.24
CA LYS A 35 1.74 -9.88 12.48
C LYS A 35 2.52 -10.61 13.56
N GLY A 36 2.60 -10.01 14.74
CA GLY A 36 3.29 -10.59 15.90
C GLY A 36 4.82 -10.44 15.87
N ALA A 37 5.39 -9.76 14.87
CA ALA A 37 6.83 -9.48 14.84
C ALA A 37 7.27 -8.40 15.84
N GLY A 38 6.34 -7.58 16.34
CA GLY A 38 6.64 -6.44 17.22
C GLY A 38 7.38 -5.28 16.54
N ALA A 39 7.60 -5.36 15.22
CA ALA A 39 8.22 -4.32 14.42
C ALA A 39 7.18 -3.35 13.85
N ALA A 40 7.59 -2.11 13.62
CA ALA A 40 6.78 -1.14 12.90
C ALA A 40 6.47 -1.62 11.46
N PRO A 41 5.32 -1.25 10.88
CA PRO A 41 5.00 -1.56 9.50
C PRO A 41 6.02 -0.93 8.54
N LEU A 42 6.37 -1.65 7.48
CA LEU A 42 7.17 -1.13 6.37
C LEU A 42 6.24 -0.37 5.42
N CYS A 43 6.46 0.94 5.25
CA CYS A 43 5.62 1.78 4.41
C CYS A 43 6.43 2.43 3.27
N VAL A 44 5.79 2.52 2.11
CA VAL A 44 6.29 3.25 0.93
C VAL A 44 5.22 4.23 0.47
N SER A 45 5.62 5.46 0.14
CA SER A 45 4.75 6.48 -0.43
C SER A 45 5.09 6.78 -1.88
N SER A 46 4.09 7.21 -2.64
CA SER A 46 4.23 7.66 -4.02
C SER A 46 3.32 8.87 -4.26
N GLU A 47 3.79 9.84 -5.03
CA GLU A 47 3.07 11.07 -5.35
C GLU A 47 2.44 11.00 -6.75
N GLY A 48 1.38 11.79 -6.94
CA GLY A 48 0.69 11.87 -8.22
C GLY A 48 0.00 10.54 -8.60
N PRO A 49 -0.02 10.19 -9.90
CA PRO A 49 -0.71 8.99 -10.37
C PRO A 49 0.06 7.69 -10.15
N ALA A 50 1.33 7.75 -9.76
CA ALA A 50 2.18 6.57 -9.60
C ALA A 50 1.73 5.73 -8.39
N ALA A 51 1.66 4.41 -8.58
CA ALA A 51 1.30 3.47 -7.51
C ALA A 51 2.31 3.52 -6.36
N ALA A 52 1.82 3.39 -5.12
CA ALA A 52 2.68 3.06 -3.98
C ALA A 52 2.78 1.53 -3.87
N GLN A 53 3.99 0.98 -3.98
CA GLN A 53 4.23 -0.45 -3.85
C GLN A 53 5.35 -0.70 -2.86
N VAL A 54 5.11 -1.61 -1.92
CA VAL A 54 6.09 -2.05 -0.93
C VAL A 54 6.44 -3.52 -1.16
N PHE A 55 7.72 -3.84 -0.95
CA PHE A 55 8.23 -5.20 -0.95
C PHE A 55 8.83 -5.49 0.43
N PHE A 56 8.35 -6.53 1.08
CA PHE A 56 8.84 -7.00 2.36
C PHE A 56 9.71 -8.24 2.15
N ALA A 57 10.93 -8.16 2.66
CA ALA A 57 11.92 -9.23 2.63
C ALA A 57 12.57 -9.41 4.01
N PRO A 58 12.93 -10.64 4.39
CA PRO A 58 12.63 -11.89 3.69
C PRO A 58 11.15 -12.30 3.86
N TYR A 59 10.59 -12.96 2.83
CA TYR A 59 9.32 -13.67 2.98
C TYR A 59 9.44 -14.80 4.01
N ARG A 60 8.42 -14.95 4.86
CA ARG A 60 8.31 -16.00 5.87
C ARG A 60 7.07 -16.85 5.54
N PRO A 61 7.26 -18.06 4.97
CA PRO A 61 6.14 -18.96 4.66
C PRO A 61 5.29 -19.31 5.88
N GLY A 62 3.99 -19.38 5.69
CA GLY A 62 2.99 -19.63 6.74
C GLY A 62 2.74 -18.45 7.67
N ALA A 63 3.38 -17.30 7.45
CA ALA A 63 3.23 -16.16 8.34
C ALA A 63 2.04 -15.27 7.95
N THR A 64 1.50 -14.57 8.95
CA THR A 64 0.37 -13.65 8.74
C THR A 64 0.87 -12.24 8.49
N TYR A 65 0.49 -11.67 7.35
CA TYR A 65 0.82 -10.32 6.94
C TYR A 65 -0.42 -9.43 7.00
N VAL A 66 -0.23 -8.19 7.44
CA VAL A 66 -1.26 -7.16 7.47
C VAL A 66 -0.86 -6.07 6.47
N ALA A 67 -1.68 -5.88 5.45
CA ALA A 67 -1.52 -4.81 4.47
C ALA A 67 -2.48 -3.67 4.80
N SER A 68 -1.99 -2.44 4.76
CA SER A 68 -2.79 -1.23 4.94
C SER A 68 -2.29 -0.12 4.02
N GLY A 69 -3.04 0.96 3.92
CA GLY A 69 -2.63 2.08 3.10
C GLY A 69 -3.54 3.27 3.19
N ARG A 70 -3.18 4.29 2.41
CA ARG A 70 -3.92 5.54 2.28
C ARG A 70 -3.79 6.06 0.86
N GLY A 71 -4.90 6.47 0.28
CA GLY A 71 -4.95 7.17 -1.00
C GLY A 71 -5.53 8.56 -0.80
N CYS A 72 -4.87 9.57 -1.36
CA CYS A 72 -5.32 10.95 -1.36
C CYS A 72 -5.43 11.48 -2.79
N ALA A 73 -6.48 12.24 -3.04
CA ALA A 73 -6.74 12.91 -4.31
C ALA A 73 -7.25 14.32 -4.07
N VAL A 74 -7.13 15.17 -5.09
CA VAL A 74 -7.77 16.48 -5.13
C VAL A 74 -8.95 16.44 -6.10
N ALA A 75 -10.10 16.98 -5.70
CA ALA A 75 -11.33 16.96 -6.49
C ALA A 75 -12.22 18.18 -6.20
N GLY A 76 -13.20 18.46 -7.07
CA GLY A 76 -14.21 19.50 -6.88
C GLY A 76 -13.83 20.89 -7.39
N SER A 77 -14.75 21.84 -7.23
CA SER A 77 -14.57 23.28 -7.50
C SER A 77 -15.33 24.09 -6.42
N PRO A 78 -14.64 24.73 -5.46
CA PRO A 78 -13.19 24.80 -5.32
C PRO A 78 -12.55 23.44 -5.00
N THR A 79 -11.27 23.28 -5.34
CA THR A 79 -10.54 22.04 -5.15
C THR A 79 -10.38 21.72 -3.67
N VAL A 80 -10.74 20.50 -3.27
CA VAL A 80 -10.54 19.98 -1.91
C VAL A 80 -9.70 18.70 -1.94
N SER A 81 -8.87 18.51 -0.91
CA SER A 81 -8.12 17.28 -0.71
C SER A 81 -8.97 16.26 0.03
N VAL A 82 -9.09 15.05 -0.53
CA VAL A 82 -9.82 13.93 0.06
C VAL A 82 -8.86 12.76 0.22
N CYS A 83 -8.77 12.24 1.43
CA CYS A 83 -7.92 11.10 1.76
C CYS A 83 -8.75 9.97 2.37
N ASN A 84 -8.55 8.75 1.87
CA ASN A 84 -9.20 7.55 2.37
C ASN A 84 -8.15 6.51 2.76
N ALA A 85 -8.37 5.85 3.89
CA ALA A 85 -7.61 4.68 4.28
C ALA A 85 -8.08 3.44 3.50
N VAL A 86 -7.18 2.50 3.27
CA VAL A 86 -7.45 1.21 2.63
C VAL A 86 -6.94 0.09 3.53
N GLY A 87 -7.77 -0.93 3.77
CA GLY A 87 -7.48 -2.01 4.70
C GLY A 87 -7.86 -1.68 6.16
N PRO A 88 -7.34 -2.44 7.15
CA PRO A 88 -6.33 -3.48 7.00
C PRO A 88 -6.86 -4.74 6.32
N VAL A 89 -6.04 -5.34 5.45
CA VAL A 89 -6.26 -6.66 4.85
C VAL A 89 -5.27 -7.62 5.48
N THR A 90 -5.78 -8.69 6.11
CA THR A 90 -4.95 -9.71 6.74
C THR A 90 -4.91 -10.96 5.87
N VAL A 91 -3.71 -11.49 5.61
CA VAL A 91 -3.53 -12.71 4.81
C VAL A 91 -2.42 -13.56 5.39
N THR A 92 -2.61 -14.87 5.41
CA THR A 92 -1.55 -15.85 5.72
C THR A 92 -1.01 -16.36 4.39
N LEU A 93 0.29 -16.24 4.19
CA LEU A 93 1.01 -16.64 2.96
C LEU A 93 2.05 -17.70 3.32
#